data_AF-R7ZSS3-F1
#
_entry.id   AF-R7ZSS3-F1
#
_cell.length_a   1.000
_cell.length_b   1.000
_cell.length_c   1.000
_cell.angle_alpha   90.00
_cell.angle_beta   90.00
_cell.angle_gamma   90.00
#
_symmetry.space_group_name_H-M   'P 1'
#
loop_
_entity.id
_entity.type
_entity.pdbx_description
1 polymer ?
#
loop_
_entity_poly.entity_id
_entity_poly.type
_entity_poly.pdbx_seq_one_letter_code
_entity_poly.pdbx_strand_id
1 'polypeptide(L)'
;MMGFAPRMVESGFLNLNNPDRVWFQNVQWTNDIFALITFSVMVCIGFINRQNTSLHRTMMLFASMAFTGPATARLLEWLAPYSIIEGTVIIYFFFPLAVLLHDWIAFKKLPKYPFYGFLVLLVLMVLTFFLPTLEFWTGIFLNHIH
;
A
#
# COMPACT_ATOMS: atom_id res chain seq x y z
N MET A 1 7.46 -12.20 -27.84
CA MET A 1 7.01 -12.67 -26.51
C MET A 1 5.96 -11.67 -26.03
N MET A 2 4.68 -12.03 -25.93
CA MET A 2 3.68 -11.14 -25.31
C MET A 2 4.02 -10.99 -23.82
N GLY A 3 4.11 -9.74 -23.35
CA GLY A 3 4.31 -9.43 -21.94
C GLY A 3 3.17 -9.94 -21.06
N PHE A 4 3.35 -9.89 -19.74
CA PHE A 4 2.36 -10.35 -18.77
C PHE A 4 1.04 -9.54 -18.86
N ALA A 5 1.13 -8.23 -19.10
CA ALA A 5 -0.04 -7.35 -19.18
C ALA A 5 -0.95 -7.64 -20.42
N PRO A 6 -0.44 -7.79 -21.65
CA PRO A 6 -1.25 -8.21 -22.80
C PRO A 6 -2.02 -9.52 -22.58
N ARG A 7 -1.41 -10.50 -21.91
CA ARG A 7 -2.06 -11.79 -21.58
C ARG A 7 -3.19 -11.64 -20.57
N MET A 8 -3.07 -10.70 -19.63
CA MET A 8 -4.10 -10.39 -18.63
C MET A 8 -5.31 -9.68 -19.28
N VAL A 9 -5.08 -8.88 -20.34
CA VAL A 9 -6.17 -8.31 -21.16
C VAL A 9 -6.88 -9.41 -21.95
N GLU A 10 -6.15 -10.27 -22.66
CA GLU A 10 -6.73 -11.34 -23.47
C GLU A 10 -7.50 -12.39 -22.63
N SER A 11 -7.08 -12.63 -21.39
CA SER A 11 -7.76 -13.55 -20.46
C SER A 11 -8.96 -12.93 -19.73
N GLY A 12 -9.30 -11.67 -20.02
CA GLY A 12 -10.45 -10.97 -19.43
C GLY A 12 -10.22 -10.49 -17.99
N PHE A 13 -9.00 -10.63 -17.46
CA PHE A 13 -8.64 -10.11 -16.14
C PHE A 13 -8.50 -8.59 -16.16
N LEU A 14 -7.93 -7.99 -17.21
CA LEU A 14 -7.91 -6.54 -17.45
C LEU A 14 -9.05 -6.16 -18.41
N ASN A 15 -10.10 -5.52 -17.90
CA ASN A 15 -11.24 -5.08 -18.71
C ASN A 15 -11.18 -3.57 -18.96
N LEU A 16 -10.54 -3.17 -20.06
CA LEU A 16 -10.38 -1.78 -20.47
C LEU A 16 -11.71 -1.10 -20.86
N ASN A 17 -12.78 -1.87 -21.08
CA ASN A 17 -14.10 -1.36 -21.48
C ASN A 17 -14.98 -1.00 -20.27
N ASN A 18 -14.54 -1.31 -19.04
CA ASN A 18 -15.25 -0.96 -17.81
C ASN A 18 -14.41 0.04 -16.99
N PRO A 19 -14.83 1.32 -16.91
CA PRO A 19 -14.05 2.37 -16.26
C PRO A 19 -13.80 2.11 -14.77
N ASP A 20 -14.77 1.50 -14.07
CA ASP A 20 -14.61 1.17 -12.65
C ASP A 20 -13.54 0.09 -12.46
N ARG A 21 -13.54 -0.95 -13.29
CA ARG A 21 -12.51 -2.01 -13.26
C ARG A 21 -11.12 -1.47 -13.57
N VAL A 22 -11.00 -0.59 -14.56
CA VAL A 22 -9.73 0.08 -14.89
C VAL A 22 -9.23 0.91 -13.70
N TRP A 23 -10.12 1.68 -13.06
CA TRP A 23 -9.76 2.46 -11.88
C TRP A 23 -9.28 1.57 -10.73
N PHE A 24 -10.00 0.49 -10.41
CA PHE A 24 -9.59 -0.45 -9.35
C PHE A 24 -8.21 -1.08 -9.62
N GLN A 25 -7.94 -1.47 -10.86
CA GLN A 25 -6.65 -2.05 -11.25
C GLN A 25 -5.52 -1.02 -11.17
N ASN A 26 -5.81 0.22 -11.56
CA ASN A 26 -4.88 1.33 -11.40
C ASN A 26 -4.59 1.61 -9.92
N VAL A 27 -5.61 1.57 -9.04
CA VAL A 27 -5.45 1.67 -7.57
C VAL A 27 -4.51 0.58 -7.04
N GLN A 28 -4.70 -0.67 -7.45
CA GLN A 28 -3.85 -1.78 -7.01
C GLN A 28 -2.41 -1.61 -7.48
N TRP A 29 -2.21 -1.27 -8.75
CA TRP A 29 -0.89 -1.03 -9.33
C TRP A 29 -0.17 0.14 -8.64
N THR A 30 -0.89 1.22 -8.37
CA THR A 30 -0.40 2.37 -7.61
C THR A 30 0.00 1.95 -6.19
N ASN A 31 -0.84 1.15 -5.54
CA ASN A 31 -0.57 0.63 -4.21
C ASN A 31 0.70 -0.24 -4.18
N ASP A 32 0.92 -1.08 -5.19
CA ASP A 32 2.12 -1.91 -5.30
C ASP A 32 3.40 -1.08 -5.44
N ILE A 33 3.37 -0.03 -6.28
CA ILE A 33 4.51 0.88 -6.45
C ILE A 33 4.83 1.58 -5.13
N PHE A 34 3.81 2.12 -4.47
CA PHE A 34 3.97 2.81 -3.20
C PHE A 34 4.39 1.88 -2.07
N ALA A 35 3.87 0.66 -2.03
CA ALA A 35 4.31 -0.37 -1.10
C ALA A 35 5.80 -0.66 -1.29
N LEU A 36 6.26 -0.82 -2.53
CA LEU A 36 7.67 -1.07 -2.83
C LEU A 36 8.58 0.09 -2.42
N ILE A 37 8.20 1.32 -2.75
CA ILE A 37 8.94 2.53 -2.37
C ILE A 37 9.01 2.63 -0.84
N THR A 38 7.87 2.50 -0.18
CA THR A 38 7.76 2.61 1.29
C THR A 38 8.55 1.53 1.99
N PHE A 39 8.44 0.28 1.55
CA PHE A 39 9.24 -0.82 2.06
C PHE A 39 10.73 -0.49 1.94
N SER A 40 11.18 -0.10 0.75
CA SER A 40 12.60 0.17 0.49
C SER A 40 13.14 1.30 1.36
N VAL A 41 12.38 2.39 1.50
CA VAL A 41 12.74 3.54 2.35
C VAL A 41 12.77 3.13 3.83
N MET A 42 11.74 2.47 4.33
CA MET A 42 11.65 2.06 5.74
C MET A 42 12.76 1.06 6.10
N VAL A 43 13.04 0.09 5.23
CA VAL A 43 14.17 -0.85 5.41
C VAL A 43 15.49 -0.09 5.43
N CYS A 44 15.72 0.83 4.49
CA CYS A 44 16.94 1.63 4.46
C CYS A 44 17.13 2.44 5.75
N ILE A 45 16.09 3.14 6.22
CA ILE A 45 16.12 3.90 7.48
C ILE A 45 16.38 2.95 8.66
N GLY A 46 15.73 1.79 8.68
CA GLY A 46 15.92 0.76 9.71
C GLY A 46 17.35 0.24 9.74
N PHE A 47 17.99 0.00 8.59
CA PHE A 47 19.37 -0.44 8.49
C PHE A 47 20.36 0.64 8.96
N ILE A 48 20.18 1.89 8.52
CA ILE A 48 21.02 3.02 8.93
C ILE A 48 20.97 3.21 10.46
N ASN A 49 19.78 3.05 11.05
CA ASN A 49 19.55 3.27 12.47
C ASN A 49 19.59 1.99 13.32
N ARG A 50 20.35 0.96 12.89
CA ARG A 50 20.43 -0.34 13.58
C ARG A 50 20.81 -0.27 15.07
N GLN A 51 21.51 0.79 15.49
CA GLN A 51 21.91 0.99 16.89
C GLN A 51 20.75 1.48 17.77
N ASN A 52 19.74 2.14 17.19
CA ASN A 52 18.54 2.56 17.91
C ASN A 52 17.46 1.48 17.78
N THR A 53 17.42 0.56 18.75
CA THR A 53 16.54 -0.62 18.73
C THR A 53 15.06 -0.25 18.56
N SER A 54 14.61 0.85 19.16
CA SER A 54 13.21 1.30 19.05
C SER A 54 12.88 1.74 17.63
N LEU A 55 13.72 2.60 17.04
CA LEU A 55 13.52 3.10 15.68
C LEU A 55 13.65 1.95 14.66
N HIS A 56 14.68 1.11 14.79
CA HIS A 56 14.87 -0.05 13.92
C HIS A 56 13.65 -0.97 13.92
N ARG A 57 13.19 -1.41 15.09
CA ARG A 57 12.02 -2.29 15.22
C ARG A 57 10.78 -1.66 14.59
N THR A 58 10.56 -0.38 14.85
CA THR A 58 9.43 0.37 14.29
C THR A 58 9.48 0.35 12.77
N MET A 59 10.62 0.73 12.18
CA MET A 59 10.79 0.78 10.72
C MET A 59 10.62 -0.60 10.06
N MET A 60 11.15 -1.66 10.67
CA MET A 60 10.97 -3.03 10.14
C MET A 60 9.51 -3.50 10.20
N LEU A 61 8.78 -3.10 11.25
CA LEU A 61 7.35 -3.39 11.41
C LEU A 61 6.52 -2.64 10.35
N PHE A 62 6.79 -1.35 10.11
CA PHE A 62 6.13 -0.58 9.04
C PHE A 62 6.49 -1.09 7.64
N ALA A 63 7.74 -1.50 7.41
CA ALA A 63 8.14 -2.11 6.15
C ALA A 63 7.34 -3.40 5.87
N SER A 64 7.16 -4.24 6.89
CA SER A 64 6.36 -5.46 6.77
C SER A 64 4.90 -5.15 6.43
N MET A 65 4.32 -4.11 7.04
CA MET A 65 2.96 -3.65 6.71
C MET A 65 2.84 -3.16 5.28
N ALA A 66 3.85 -2.44 4.78
CA ALA A 66 3.85 -1.95 3.41
C ALA A 66 3.66 -3.08 2.39
N PHE A 67 4.27 -4.26 2.62
CA PHE A 67 4.03 -5.45 1.78
C PHE A 67 2.73 -6.20 2.08
N THR A 68 2.30 -6.21 3.34
CA THR A 68 1.09 -6.96 3.74
C THR A 68 -0.19 -6.28 3.19
N GLY A 69 -0.16 -4.96 3.00
CA GLY A 69 -1.26 -4.15 2.45
C GLY A 69 -1.74 -4.65 1.09
N PRO A 70 -0.90 -4.62 0.03
CA PRO A 70 -1.31 -5.05 -1.31
C PRO A 70 -1.62 -6.55 -1.36
N ALA A 71 -0.88 -7.37 -0.62
CA ALA A 71 -1.14 -8.81 -0.53
C ALA A 71 -2.56 -9.10 -0.01
N THR A 72 -2.98 -8.38 1.03
CA THR A 72 -4.31 -8.57 1.62
C THR A 72 -5.41 -7.96 0.75
N ALA A 73 -5.14 -6.84 0.08
CA ALA A 73 -6.06 -6.27 -0.90
C ALA A 73 -6.37 -7.25 -2.05
N ARG A 74 -5.34 -7.96 -2.57
CA ARG A 74 -5.50 -9.01 -3.59
C ARG A 74 -6.20 -10.26 -3.06
N LEU A 75 -5.88 -10.67 -1.83
CA LEU A 75 -6.56 -11.79 -1.19
C LEU A 75 -8.06 -11.50 -1.02
N LEU A 76 -8.39 -10.29 -0.59
CA LEU A 76 -9.78 -9.85 -0.46
C LEU A 76 -10.44 -9.64 -1.82
N GLU A 77 -9.74 -9.19 -2.86
CA GLU A 77 -10.28 -9.19 -4.22
C GLU A 77 -10.74 -10.59 -4.64
N TRP A 78 -9.95 -11.61 -4.33
CA TRP A 78 -10.26 -12.99 -4.70
C TRP A 78 -11.41 -13.58 -3.88
N LEU A 79 -11.48 -13.28 -2.58
CA LEU A 79 -12.48 -13.84 -1.67
C LEU A 79 -13.78 -13.03 -1.62
N ALA A 80 -13.70 -11.71 -1.76
CA ALA A 80 -14.79 -10.74 -1.64
C ALA A 80 -14.49 -9.50 -2.50
N PRO A 81 -14.76 -9.55 -3.83
CA PRO A 81 -14.33 -8.52 -4.79
C PRO A 81 -14.80 -7.09 -4.47
N TYR A 82 -15.88 -6.95 -3.70
CA TYR A 82 -16.44 -5.66 -3.28
C TYR A 82 -15.72 -5.03 -2.07
N SER A 83 -14.85 -5.78 -1.39
CA SER A 83 -14.21 -5.40 -0.11
C SER A 83 -12.73 -5.01 -0.23
N ILE A 84 -12.23 -4.78 -1.45
CA ILE A 84 -10.81 -4.43 -1.69
C ILE A 84 -10.39 -3.16 -0.94
N ILE A 85 -11.27 -2.16 -0.94
CA ILE A 85 -11.05 -0.88 -0.25
C ILE A 85 -10.92 -1.12 1.26
N GLU A 86 -11.78 -1.98 1.81
CA GLU A 86 -11.79 -2.33 3.23
C GLU A 86 -10.47 -2.99 3.66
N GLY A 87 -9.93 -3.89 2.83
CA GLY A 87 -8.63 -4.53 3.07
C GLY A 87 -7.47 -3.57 3.19
N THR A 88 -7.36 -2.66 2.23
CA THR A 88 -6.32 -1.62 2.17
C THR A 88 -6.43 -0.68 3.39
N VAL A 89 -7.65 -0.30 3.77
CA VAL A 89 -7.90 0.55 4.93
C VAL A 89 -7.58 -0.16 6.25
N ILE A 90 -7.94 -1.45 6.40
CA ILE A 90 -7.60 -2.23 7.61
C ILE A 90 -6.10 -2.23 7.88
N ILE A 91 -5.29 -2.42 6.84
CA ILE A 91 -3.83 -2.55 7.02
C ILE A 91 -3.15 -1.19 7.13
N TYR A 92 -3.50 -0.21 6.32
CA TYR A 92 -2.80 1.08 6.35
C TYR A 92 -3.32 2.03 7.42
N PHE A 93 -4.53 1.81 7.94
CA PHE A 93 -5.13 2.67 8.96
C PHE A 93 -5.28 1.95 10.31
N PHE A 94 -6.11 0.90 10.37
CA PHE A 94 -6.49 0.29 11.64
C PHE A 94 -5.31 -0.38 12.35
N PHE A 95 -4.46 -1.10 11.62
CA PHE A 95 -3.34 -1.81 12.23
C PHE A 95 -2.26 -0.86 12.80
N PRO A 96 -1.75 0.15 12.06
CA PRO A 96 -0.88 1.18 12.62
C PRO A 96 -1.50 1.94 13.78
N LEU A 97 -2.80 2.25 13.70
CA LEU A 97 -3.53 2.91 14.77
C LEU A 97 -3.55 2.03 16.05
N ALA A 98 -3.77 0.73 15.91
CA ALA A 98 -3.73 -0.21 17.03
C ALA A 98 -2.33 -0.28 17.66
N VAL A 99 -1.26 -0.30 16.86
CA VAL A 99 0.12 -0.24 17.36
C VAL A 99 0.37 1.07 18.11
N LEU A 100 -0.09 2.20 17.56
CA LEU A 100 0.07 3.52 18.18
C LEU A 100 -0.68 3.62 19.51
N LEU A 101 -1.91 3.13 19.57
CA LEU A 101 -2.73 3.09 20.77
C LEU A 101 -2.11 2.16 21.83
N HIS A 102 -1.66 0.97 21.43
CA HIS A 102 -0.98 0.03 22.31
C HIS A 102 0.24 0.68 22.96
N ASP A 103 1.12 1.29 22.16
CA ASP A 103 2.36 1.90 22.67
C ASP A 103 2.08 3.14 23.53
N TRP A 104 1.06 3.94 23.17
CA TRP A 104 0.63 5.03 24.03
C TRP A 104 0.15 4.52 25.39
N ILE A 105 -0.71 3.49 25.42
CA ILE A 105 -1.22 2.92 26.68
C ILE A 105 -0.09 2.31 27.51
N ALA A 106 0.81 1.54 26.89
CA ALA A 106 1.89 0.83 27.58
C ALA A 106 2.96 1.78 28.15
N PHE A 107 3.37 2.80 27.39
CA PHE A 107 4.47 3.69 27.78
C PHE A 107 4.01 5.05 28.33
N LYS A 108 2.69 5.33 28.32
CA LYS A 108 2.07 6.60 28.76
C LYS A 108 2.68 7.86 28.12
N LYS A 109 3.34 7.72 26.97
CA LYS A 109 3.97 8.79 26.21
C LYS A 109 3.64 8.59 24.74
N LEU A 110 3.54 9.70 24.00
CA LEU A 110 3.27 9.64 22.56
C LEU A 110 4.43 8.90 21.87
N PRO A 111 4.16 7.77 21.18
CA PRO A 111 5.19 7.01 20.50
C PRO A 111 5.57 7.75 19.20
N LYS A 112 6.62 8.58 19.29
CA LYS A 112 7.04 9.49 18.20
C LYS A 112 7.24 8.76 16.87
N TYR A 113 8.03 7.68 16.86
CA TYR A 113 8.37 6.98 15.62
C TYR A 113 7.17 6.25 15.00
N PRO A 114 6.34 5.50 15.77
CA PRO A 114 5.08 4.96 15.26
C PRO A 114 4.11 6.02 14.75
N PHE A 115 4.03 7.19 15.39
CA PHE A 115 3.20 8.29 14.93
C PHE A 115 3.63 8.82 13.56
N TYR A 116 4.93 9.03 13.33
CA TYR A 116 5.42 9.43 12.01
C TYR A 116 5.20 8.34 10.96
N GLY A 117 5.44 7.07 11.30
CA GLY A 117 5.15 5.94 10.40
C GLY A 117 3.68 5.90 10.00
N PHE A 118 2.77 6.10 10.96
CA PHE A 118 1.34 6.19 10.70
C PHE A 118 0.98 7.35 9.77
N LEU A 119 1.51 8.55 10.00
CA LEU A 119 1.26 9.69 9.12
C LEU A 119 1.73 9.43 7.69
N VAL A 120 2.90 8.81 7.50
CA VAL A 120 3.40 8.43 6.18
C VAL A 120 2.46 7.44 5.50
N LEU A 121 2.02 6.40 6.19
CA LEU A 121 1.06 5.43 5.64
C LEU A 121 -0.28 6.07 5.29
N LEU A 122 -0.76 7.04 6.09
CA LEU A 122 -2.00 7.76 5.83
C LEU A 122 -1.90 8.61 4.55
N VAL A 123 -0.79 9.33 4.37
CA VAL A 123 -0.53 10.09 3.14
C VAL A 123 -0.47 9.16 1.94
N LEU A 124 0.22 8.02 2.06
CA LEU A 124 0.30 7.04 0.98
C LEU A 124 -1.07 6.46 0.63
N MET A 125 -1.89 6.14 1.63
CA MET A 125 -3.26 5.67 1.42
C MET A 125 -4.07 6.69 0.61
N VAL A 126 -4.01 7.98 0.98
CA VAL A 126 -4.70 9.05 0.22
C VAL A 126 -4.20 9.11 -1.22
N LEU A 127 -2.88 9.08 -1.43
CA LEU A 127 -2.28 9.11 -2.76
C LEU A 127 -2.67 7.87 -3.59
N THR A 128 -2.74 6.69 -2.99
CA THR A 128 -3.13 5.44 -3.65
C THR A 128 -4.52 5.50 -4.27
N PHE A 129 -5.49 6.14 -3.59
CA PHE A 129 -6.84 6.30 -4.12
C PHE A 129 -7.01 7.54 -4.99
N PHE A 130 -6.24 8.60 -4.73
CA PHE A 130 -6.35 9.87 -5.45
C PHE A 130 -5.65 9.84 -6.80
N LEU A 131 -4.43 9.32 -6.90
CA LEU A 131 -3.67 9.36 -8.15
C LEU A 131 -4.39 8.66 -9.32
N PRO A 132 -5.04 7.50 -9.15
CA PRO A 132 -5.82 6.86 -10.22
C PRO A 132 -6.99 7.68 -10.76
N THR A 133 -7.40 8.76 -10.08
CA THR A 133 -8.41 9.71 -10.59
C THR A 133 -7.83 10.78 -11.51
N LEU A 134 -6.50 10.94 -11.54
CA LEU A 134 -5.83 11.91 -12.40
C LEU A 134 -5.58 11.31 -13.78
N GLU A 135 -5.95 12.03 -14.84
CA GLU A 135 -5.76 11.61 -16.23
C GLU A 135 -4.29 11.29 -16.55
N PHE A 136 -3.37 12.13 -16.03
CA PHE A 136 -1.92 11.93 -16.19
C PHE A 136 -1.47 10.55 -15.67
N TRP A 137 -1.91 10.18 -14.47
CA TRP A 137 -1.51 8.93 -13.84
C TRP A 137 -2.14 7.72 -14.54
N THR A 138 -3.41 7.85 -14.92
CA THR A 138 -4.12 6.84 -15.71
C THR A 138 -3.45 6.62 -17.07
N GLY A 139 -2.96 7.68 -17.73
CA GLY A 139 -2.17 7.57 -18.95
C GLY A 139 -0.88 6.77 -18.77
N ILE A 140 -0.17 6.96 -17.64
CA ILE A 140 1.03 6.16 -17.31
C ILE A 140 0.65 4.69 -17.12
N PHE A 141 -0.42 4.41 -16.37
CA PHE A 141 -0.88 3.03 -16.14
C PHE A 141 -1.27 2.33 -17.45
N LEU A 142 -2.01 3.01 -18.34
CA LEU A 142 -2.40 2.44 -19.63
C LEU A 142 -1.18 2.18 -20.53
N ASN A 143 -0.21 3.09 -20.55
CA ASN A 143 1.06 2.87 -21.27
C ASN A 143 1.90 1.70 -20.70
N HIS A 144 1.73 1.35 -19.43
CA HIS A 144 2.38 0.18 -18.85
C HIS A 144 1.72 -1.15 -19.27
N ILE A 145 0.42 -1.12 -19.58
CA ILE A 145 -0.35 -2.30 -19.98
C ILE A 145 -0.18 -2.64 -21.47
N HIS A 146 -0.04 -1.60 -22.31
CA HIS A 146 0.15 -1.72 -23.77
C HIS A 146 1.59 -2.05 -24.16
#